data_AF-H0YA36-F1
#
_entry.id   AF-H0YA36-F1
#
_cell.length_a   1.000
_cell.length_b   1.000
_cell.length_c   1.000
_cell.angle_alpha   90.00
_cell.angle_beta   90.00
_cell.angle_gamma   90.00
#
_symmetry.space_group_name_H-M   'P 1'
#
loop_
_entity.id
_entity.type
_entity.pdbx_description
1 polymer ?
#
loop_
_entity_poly.entity_id
_entity_poly.type
_entity_poly.pdbx_seq_one_letter_code
_entity_poly.pdbx_strand_id
1 'polypeptide(L)'
;TNLAHICEERPDLARRYLGVNCVWRYYNFSVFQIDAPSFAYLKMGDLYYYGHQNQSQDLELSVQMYAQAALDGDSQGFFNLALLIEEGTIIPHHILDFLEIDSTLHSNNISILQELYERSTFWEPFCYPY
;
A
#
# COMPACT_ATOMS: atom_id res chain seq x y z
N THR A 1 -18.50 3.15 17.08
CA THR A 1 -17.08 2.76 16.93
C THR A 1 -16.99 1.63 15.93
N ASN A 2 -16.22 1.77 14.85
CA ASN A 2 -16.02 0.70 13.87
C ASN A 2 -15.08 -0.36 14.47
N LEU A 3 -15.27 -1.63 14.12
CA LEU A 3 -14.38 -2.73 14.48
C LEU A 3 -12.93 -2.38 14.10
N ALA A 4 -12.70 -1.86 12.89
CA ALA A 4 -11.39 -1.42 12.40
C ALA A 4 -10.67 -0.49 13.39
N HIS A 5 -11.36 0.56 13.80
CA HIS A 5 -10.83 1.58 14.71
C HIS A 5 -10.49 1.00 16.09
N ILE A 6 -11.29 0.06 16.60
CA ILE A 6 -10.95 -0.63 17.87
C ILE A 6 -9.69 -1.48 17.70
N CYS A 7 -9.53 -2.12 16.54
CA CYS A 7 -8.38 -2.96 16.26
C CYS A 7 -7.07 -2.16 16.21
N GLU A 8 -7.14 -0.95 15.66
CA GLU A 8 -5.99 -0.04 15.55
C GLU A 8 -5.67 0.65 16.87
N GLU A 9 -6.67 1.26 17.51
CA GLU A 9 -6.46 2.09 18.71
C GLU A 9 -6.27 1.28 19.99
N ARG A 10 -6.82 0.05 20.03
CA ARG A 10 -6.86 -0.77 21.25
C ARG A 10 -6.51 -2.23 20.97
N PRO A 11 -5.29 -2.53 20.49
CA PRO A 11 -4.85 -3.88 20.13
C PRO A 11 -4.91 -4.86 21.31
N ASP A 12 -4.69 -4.40 22.54
CA ASP A 12 -4.78 -5.23 23.74
C ASP A 12 -6.20 -5.70 24.04
N LEU A 13 -7.19 -4.82 23.84
CA LEU A 13 -8.60 -5.18 23.97
C LEU A 13 -9.03 -6.10 22.83
N ALA A 14 -8.59 -5.81 21.60
CA ALA A 14 -8.87 -6.66 20.45
C ALA A 14 -8.30 -8.06 20.66
N ARG A 15 -7.04 -8.19 21.10
CA ARG A 15 -6.42 -9.49 21.42
C ARG A 15 -7.18 -10.22 22.53
N ARG A 16 -7.56 -9.53 23.60
CA ARG A 16 -8.24 -10.13 24.76
C ARG A 16 -9.67 -10.60 24.46
N TYR A 17 -10.43 -9.83 23.70
CA TYR A 17 -11.86 -10.09 23.50
C TYR A 17 -12.20 -10.77 22.18
N LEU A 18 -11.37 -10.59 21.15
CA LEU A 18 -11.60 -11.15 19.81
C LEU A 18 -10.67 -12.32 19.50
N GLY A 19 -9.54 -12.47 20.20
CA GLY A 19 -8.63 -13.61 20.06
C GLY A 19 -8.03 -13.77 18.65
N VAL A 20 -8.07 -12.73 17.82
CA VAL A 20 -7.59 -12.75 16.43
C VAL A 20 -6.69 -11.54 16.17
N ASN A 21 -5.79 -11.63 15.18
CA ASN A 21 -5.08 -10.46 14.66
C ASN A 21 -6.07 -9.60 13.87
N CYS A 22 -6.81 -8.76 14.60
CA CYS A 22 -7.98 -8.11 14.06
C CYS A 22 -7.63 -7.05 13.01
N VAL A 23 -6.51 -6.34 13.17
CA VAL A 23 -6.02 -5.35 12.19
C VAL A 23 -5.77 -6.04 10.86
N TRP A 24 -4.96 -7.11 10.87
CA TRP A 24 -4.69 -7.87 9.65
C TRP A 24 -5.97 -8.47 9.07
N ARG A 25 -6.79 -9.14 9.89
CA ARG A 25 -8.01 -9.79 9.41
C ARG A 25 -9.00 -8.79 8.80
N TYR A 26 -9.13 -7.62 9.41
CA TYR A 26 -10.02 -6.57 8.91
C TYR A 26 -9.54 -6.06 7.55
N TYR A 27 -8.27 -5.67 7.43
CA TYR A 27 -7.73 -5.13 6.20
C TYR A 27 -7.64 -6.19 5.10
N ASN A 28 -7.27 -7.42 5.44
CA ASN A 28 -7.28 -8.55 4.51
C ASN A 28 -8.69 -8.80 3.97
N PHE A 29 -9.74 -8.71 4.79
CA PHE A 29 -11.11 -8.80 4.28
C PHE A 29 -11.51 -7.58 3.45
N SER A 30 -11.04 -6.38 3.84
CA SER A 30 -11.36 -5.12 3.17
C SER A 30 -10.87 -5.08 1.73
N VAL A 31 -9.63 -5.54 1.46
CA VAL A 31 -9.06 -5.54 0.11
C VAL A 31 -9.75 -6.49 -0.89
N PHE A 32 -10.58 -7.42 -0.40
CA PHE A 32 -11.40 -8.31 -1.25
C PHE A 32 -12.84 -7.84 -1.45
N GLN A 33 -13.24 -6.70 -0.87
CA GLN A 33 -14.56 -6.14 -1.10
C GLN A 33 -14.63 -5.45 -2.47
N ILE A 34 -15.84 -5.41 -3.02
CA ILE A 34 -16.13 -4.55 -4.18
C ILE A 34 -15.94 -3.10 -3.73
N ASP A 35 -15.21 -2.31 -4.51
CA ASP A 35 -14.87 -0.91 -4.21
C ASP A 35 -14.12 -0.75 -2.87
N ALA A 36 -13.15 -1.63 -2.60
CA ALA A 36 -12.27 -1.49 -1.45
C ALA A 36 -11.58 -0.10 -1.48
N PRO A 37 -11.55 0.62 -0.35
CA PRO A 37 -10.95 1.94 -0.33
C PRO A 37 -9.41 1.84 -0.40
N SER A 38 -8.78 2.78 -1.09
CA SER A 38 -7.31 2.81 -1.30
C SER A 38 -6.51 2.64 -0.01
N PHE A 39 -6.95 3.26 1.10
CA PHE A 39 -6.28 3.16 2.39
C PHE A 39 -6.24 1.72 2.94
N ALA A 40 -7.18 0.85 2.58
CA ALA A 40 -7.14 -0.55 2.98
C ALA A 40 -5.98 -1.29 2.31
N TYR A 41 -5.70 -0.97 1.04
CA TYR A 41 -4.53 -1.46 0.33
C TYR A 41 -3.25 -0.91 0.96
N LEU A 42 -3.17 0.37 1.29
CA LEU A 42 -2.02 0.93 2.02
C LEU A 42 -1.75 0.19 3.33
N LYS A 43 -2.80 -0.04 4.13
CA LYS A 43 -2.68 -0.75 5.41
C LYS A 43 -2.26 -2.21 5.24
N MET A 44 -2.75 -2.90 4.22
CA MET A 44 -2.24 -4.25 3.90
C MET A 44 -0.78 -4.20 3.42
N GLY A 45 -0.41 -3.22 2.62
CA GLY A 45 0.96 -3.00 2.17
C GLY A 45 1.93 -2.81 3.35
N ASP A 46 1.53 -2.01 4.35
CA ASP A 46 2.29 -1.81 5.59
C ASP A 46 2.43 -3.10 6.41
N LEU A 47 1.35 -3.88 6.51
CA LEU A 47 1.34 -5.16 7.22
C LEU A 47 2.24 -6.20 6.56
N TYR A 48 2.35 -6.18 5.24
CA TYR A 48 3.30 -7.01 4.49
C TYR A 48 4.73 -6.47 4.59
N TYR A 49 4.91 -5.15 4.55
CA TYR A 49 6.21 -4.50 4.64
C TYR A 49 6.89 -4.74 5.99
N TYR A 50 6.20 -4.47 7.09
CA TYR A 50 6.74 -4.68 8.45
C TYR A 50 6.63 -6.15 8.92
N GLY A 51 5.83 -6.96 8.22
CA GLY A 51 5.35 -8.24 8.73
C GLY A 51 4.33 -8.07 9.87
N HIS A 52 3.72 -9.18 10.28
CA HIS A 52 2.77 -9.17 11.40
C HIS A 52 2.79 -10.48 12.17
N GLN A 53 2.57 -10.44 13.49
CA GLN A 53 2.35 -11.61 14.38
C GLN A 53 2.81 -12.98 13.84
N ASN A 54 4.09 -13.34 14.08
CA ASN A 54 4.71 -14.59 13.65
C ASN A 54 4.81 -14.82 12.12
N GLN A 55 4.51 -13.81 11.31
CA GLN A 55 4.79 -13.78 9.88
C GLN A 55 5.84 -12.70 9.61
N SER A 56 6.89 -13.07 8.87
CA SER A 56 7.91 -12.15 8.41
C SER A 56 7.36 -11.22 7.33
N GLN A 57 8.12 -10.17 7.03
CA GLN A 57 7.82 -9.31 5.89
C GLN A 57 7.70 -10.08 4.58
N ASP A 58 6.84 -9.59 3.69
CA ASP A 58 6.66 -10.03 2.31
C ASP A 58 6.63 -8.80 1.40
N LEU A 59 7.79 -8.44 0.86
CA LEU A 59 7.94 -7.22 0.06
C LEU A 59 7.22 -7.34 -1.29
N GLU A 60 7.04 -8.55 -1.83
CA GLU A 60 6.33 -8.73 -3.10
C GLU A 60 4.84 -8.42 -2.93
N LEU A 61 4.22 -8.94 -1.86
CA LEU A 61 2.84 -8.61 -1.53
C LEU A 61 2.69 -7.13 -1.12
N SER A 62 3.67 -6.56 -0.44
CA SER A 62 3.69 -5.12 -0.13
C SER A 62 3.65 -4.26 -1.40
N VAL A 63 4.49 -4.57 -2.40
CA VAL A 63 4.49 -3.93 -3.72
C VAL A 63 3.12 -4.01 -4.39
N GLN A 64 2.50 -5.20 -4.40
CA GLN A 64 1.18 -5.38 -5.02
C GLN A 64 0.11 -4.51 -4.35
N MET A 65 0.12 -4.44 -3.02
CA MET A 65 -0.86 -3.63 -2.27
C MET A 65 -0.64 -2.13 -2.51
N TYR A 66 0.61 -1.64 -2.45
CA TYR A 66 0.88 -0.22 -2.73
C TYR A 66 0.59 0.17 -4.17
N ALA A 67 0.84 -0.72 -5.14
CA ALA A 67 0.47 -0.51 -6.53
C ALA A 67 -1.05 -0.41 -6.72
N GLN A 68 -1.83 -1.24 -6.03
CA GLN A 68 -3.29 -1.13 -6.08
C GLN A 68 -3.78 0.19 -5.48
N ALA A 69 -3.22 0.63 -4.34
CA ALA A 69 -3.54 1.94 -3.77
C ALA A 69 -3.21 3.10 -4.74
N ALA A 70 -2.04 3.03 -5.40
CA ALA A 70 -1.62 4.01 -6.38
C ALA A 70 -2.56 4.10 -7.60
N LEU A 71 -3.10 2.96 -8.05
CA LEU A 71 -4.09 2.92 -9.13
C LEU A 71 -5.44 3.49 -8.75
N ASP A 72 -5.82 3.34 -7.49
CA ASP A 72 -7.02 3.96 -6.95
C ASP A 72 -6.84 5.48 -6.76
N GLY A 73 -5.71 6.05 -7.20
CA GLY A 73 -5.39 7.47 -7.16
C GLY A 73 -4.78 7.94 -5.84
N ASP A 74 -4.40 7.02 -4.95
CA ASP A 74 -3.81 7.37 -3.67
C ASP A 74 -2.32 7.67 -3.82
N SER A 75 -1.96 8.94 -3.61
CA SER A 75 -0.58 9.41 -3.72
C SER A 75 0.39 8.68 -2.80
N GLN A 76 -0.09 8.20 -1.65
CA GLN A 76 0.75 7.47 -0.70
C GLN A 76 1.18 6.10 -1.26
N GLY A 77 0.41 5.50 -2.17
CA GLY A 77 0.79 4.28 -2.87
C GLY A 77 2.05 4.49 -3.72
N PHE A 78 2.10 5.57 -4.50
CA PHE A 78 3.28 5.94 -5.29
C PHE A 78 4.49 6.23 -4.40
N PHE A 79 4.29 6.98 -3.31
CA PHE A 79 5.36 7.29 -2.36
C PHE A 79 5.96 6.02 -1.74
N ASN A 80 5.11 5.09 -1.29
CA ASN A 80 5.58 3.85 -0.68
C ASN A 80 6.30 2.94 -1.68
N LEU A 81 5.88 2.90 -2.95
CA LEU A 81 6.61 2.19 -4.00
C LEU A 81 7.99 2.80 -4.25
N ALA A 82 8.10 4.13 -4.22
CA ALA A 82 9.40 4.81 -4.36
C ALA A 82 10.33 4.45 -3.20
N LEU A 83 9.82 4.48 -1.97
CA LEU A 83 10.58 4.09 -0.78
C LEU A 83 11.10 2.63 -0.89
N LEU A 84 10.26 1.71 -1.37
CA LEU A 84 10.69 0.32 -1.57
C LEU A 84 11.86 0.20 -2.55
N ILE A 85 11.87 0.98 -3.63
CA ILE A 85 12.99 1.00 -4.60
C ILE A 85 14.26 1.57 -3.96
N GLU A 86 14.16 2.62 -3.15
CA GLU A 86 15.30 3.20 -2.43
C GLU A 86 15.93 2.20 -1.45
N GLU A 87 15.10 1.37 -0.83
CA GLU A 87 15.53 0.28 0.05
C GLU A 87 16.09 -0.94 -0.70
N GLY A 88 16.10 -0.90 -2.04
CA GLY A 88 16.66 -1.94 -2.90
C GLY A 88 15.66 -3.00 -3.33
N THR A 89 14.37 -2.81 -3.07
CA THR A 89 13.30 -3.70 -3.58
C THR A 89 13.13 -3.49 -5.08
N ILE A 90 13.11 -4.58 -5.83
CA ILE A 90 12.89 -4.54 -7.28
C ILE A 90 11.39 -4.63 -7.52
N ILE A 91 10.83 -3.60 -8.18
CA ILE A 91 9.44 -3.63 -8.62
C ILE A 91 9.34 -4.46 -9.91
N PRO A 92 8.50 -5.51 -9.95
CA PRO A 92 8.32 -6.31 -11.16
C PRO A 92 7.82 -5.47 -12.34
N HIS A 93 8.29 -5.77 -13.56
CA HIS A 93 7.87 -5.04 -14.76
C HIS A 93 6.36 -4.99 -14.95
N HIS A 94 5.65 -6.09 -14.67
CA HIS A 94 4.19 -6.12 -14.80
C HIS A 94 3.48 -5.14 -13.86
N ILE A 95 4.07 -4.80 -12.71
CA ILE A 95 3.53 -3.77 -11.81
C ILE A 95 3.76 -2.37 -12.38
N LEU A 96 4.93 -2.13 -12.97
CA LEU A 96 5.23 -0.87 -13.67
C LEU A 96 4.28 -0.67 -14.86
N ASP A 97 4.08 -1.71 -15.68
CA ASP A 97 3.14 -1.70 -16.79
C ASP A 97 1.71 -1.45 -16.29
N PHE A 98 1.33 -2.07 -15.18
CA PHE A 98 0.02 -1.89 -14.55
C PHE A 98 -0.20 -0.44 -14.08
N LEU A 99 0.86 0.23 -13.64
CA LEU A 99 0.87 1.65 -13.25
C LEU A 99 1.06 2.61 -14.44
N GLU A 100 1.14 2.09 -15.67
CA GLU A 100 1.44 2.86 -16.87
C GLU A 100 2.80 3.59 -16.82
N ILE A 101 3.79 3.00 -16.12
CA ILE A 101 5.17 3.49 -16.04
C ILE A 101 6.02 2.73 -17.06
N ASP A 102 6.41 3.40 -18.14
CA ASP A 102 7.14 2.78 -19.24
C ASP A 102 8.61 2.50 -18.86
N SER A 103 8.88 1.25 -18.48
CA SER A 103 10.23 0.79 -18.16
C SER A 103 11.24 0.89 -19.31
N THR A 104 10.79 1.09 -20.56
CA THR A 104 11.68 1.30 -21.72
C THR A 104 12.17 2.74 -21.85
N LEU A 105 11.41 3.71 -21.32
CA LEU A 105 11.82 5.10 -21.19
C LEU A 105 12.69 5.31 -19.94
N HIS A 106 12.54 4.44 -18.94
CA HIS A 106 13.25 4.50 -17.68
C HIS A 106 14.45 3.55 -17.62
N SER A 107 15.61 3.98 -18.13
CA SER A 107 16.84 3.17 -18.21
C SER A 107 17.48 2.81 -16.87
N ASN A 108 17.03 3.40 -15.76
CA ASN A 108 17.56 3.16 -14.41
C ASN A 108 16.51 3.42 -13.32
N ASN A 109 16.75 2.87 -12.12
CA ASN A 109 15.88 3.05 -10.96
C ASN A 109 15.66 4.52 -10.58
N ILE A 110 16.61 5.41 -10.87
CA ILE A 110 16.51 6.85 -10.55
C ILE A 110 15.36 7.49 -11.33
N SER A 111 15.22 7.17 -12.62
CA SER A 111 14.15 7.71 -13.45
C SER A 111 12.77 7.18 -13.04
N ILE A 112 12.69 5.93 -12.59
CA ILE A 112 11.44 5.35 -12.03
C ILE A 112 11.10 6.03 -10.70
N LEU A 113 12.09 6.20 -9.81
CA LEU A 113 11.92 6.90 -8.53
C LEU A 113 11.40 8.31 -8.71
N GLN A 114 11.96 9.05 -9.67
CA GLN A 114 11.53 10.41 -9.97
C GLN A 114 10.06 10.44 -10.39
N GLU A 115 9.65 9.57 -11.32
CA GLU A 115 8.25 9.48 -11.77
C GLU A 115 7.30 9.14 -10.61
N LEU A 116 7.66 8.18 -9.77
CA LEU A 116 6.85 7.81 -8.60
C LEU A 116 6.69 8.97 -7.62
N TYR A 117 7.75 9.72 -7.32
CA TYR A 117 7.67 10.89 -6.44
C TYR A 117 6.93 12.08 -7.06
N GLU A 118 7.08 12.29 -8.36
CA GLU A 118 6.32 13.31 -9.09
C GLU A 118 4.82 12.99 -9.00
N ARG A 119 4.44 11.73 -9.26
CA ARG A 119 3.04 11.30 -9.11
C ARG A 119 2.58 11.42 -7.67
N SER A 120 3.35 11.01 -6.67
CA SER A 120 2.95 11.17 -5.26
C SER A 120 2.70 12.63 -4.85
N THR A 121 3.34 13.60 -5.53
CA THR A 121 3.14 15.03 -5.25
C THR A 121 1.99 15.61 -6.08
N PHE A 122 1.79 15.13 -7.31
CA PHE A 122 0.86 15.71 -8.27
C PHE A 122 -0.60 15.27 -8.10
N TRP A 123 -0.88 14.21 -7.33
CA TRP A 123 -2.27 13.81 -7.02
C TRP A 123 -2.90 14.62 -5.87
N GLU A 124 -2.14 15.46 -5.17
CA GLU A 124 -2.66 16.34 -4.10
C GLU A 124 -3.41 17.64 -4.51
N PRO A 125 -3.37 18.19 -5.75
CA PRO A 125 -4.12 19.41 -6.08
C PRO A 125 -5.52 19.18 -6.70
N PHE A 126 -5.92 17.96 -7.09
CA PHE A 126 -7.16 17.74 -7.85
C PHE A 126 -8.30 17.03 -7.10
N CYS A 127 -8.07 16.56 -5.87
CA CYS A 127 -9.16 16.07 -5.02
C CYS A 127 -9.79 17.20 -4.20
N TYR A 128 -10.42 18.19 -4.86
CA TYR A 128 -11.64 18.90 -4.43
C TYR A 128 -12.06 19.92 -5.50
N PRO A 129 -13.01 19.57 -6.39
CA PRO A 129 -13.95 20.54 -6.89
C PRO A 129 -15.38 20.12 -6.51
N TYR A 130 -15.91 20.84 -5.51
CA TYR A 130 -17.32 21.02 -5.12
C TYR A 130 -18.06 19.86 -4.45
#